data_AF-E6SJV6-F1
#
_entry.id   AF-E6SJV6-F1
#
_cell.length_a   1.000
_cell.length_b   1.000
_cell.length_c   1.000
_cell.angle_alpha   90.00
_cell.angle_beta   90.00
_cell.angle_gamma   90.00
#
_symmetry.space_group_name_H-M   'P 1'
#
loop_
_entity.id
_entity.type
_entity.pdbx_description
1 polymer ?
#
loop_
_entity_poly.entity_id
_entity_poly.type
_entity_poly.pdbx_seq_one_letter_code
_entity_poly.pdbx_strand_id
1 'polypeptide(L)'
;MSTLPFVHGFLGPIVFAFAVLRVIWTGYRMLTGRDLPASRMLGGLSIGLFDLQALLGIVLLATVGVGTVTWRHPLLMLAAAVLAHMSVATGRRAEGRAAAPFVLALISAVLVAVAYPAP
;
A
#
# COMPACT_ATOMS: atom_id res chain seq x y z
N MET A 1 21.02 18.60 5.38
CA MET A 1 20.47 17.68 4.37
C MET A 1 19.07 17.31 4.81
N SER A 2 18.04 17.51 3.97
CA SER A 2 16.66 17.23 4.35
C SER A 2 16.47 15.71 4.48
N THR A 3 16.31 15.24 5.72
CA THR A 3 16.15 13.81 6.06
C THR A 3 14.83 13.24 5.55
N LEU A 4 13.79 14.08 5.39
CA LEU A 4 12.44 13.66 4.97
C LEU A 4 12.35 13.13 3.52
N PRO A 5 12.86 13.82 2.47
CA PRO A 5 12.86 13.28 1.11
C PRO A 5 13.60 11.96 0.98
N PHE A 6 14.74 11.83 1.68
CA PHE A 6 15.53 10.59 1.69
C PHE A 6 14.75 9.43 2.31
N VAL A 7 14.17 9.63 3.51
CA VAL A 7 13.38 8.59 4.18
C VAL A 7 12.16 8.20 3.34
N HIS A 8 11.43 9.17 2.78
CA HIS A 8 10.29 8.90 1.90
C HIS A 8 10.68 8.10 0.66
N GLY A 9 11.77 8.48 0.00
CA GLY A 9 12.31 7.76 -1.16
C GLY A 9 12.75 6.33 -0.80
N PHE A 10 13.44 6.16 0.34
CA PHE A 10 13.92 4.87 0.82
C PHE A 10 12.78 3.90 1.19
N LEU A 11 11.71 4.42 1.80
CA LEU A 11 10.55 3.60 2.17
C LEU A 11 9.71 3.17 0.95
N GLY A 12 9.80 3.87 -0.18
CA GLY A 12 9.01 3.59 -1.38
C GLY A 12 9.11 2.14 -1.88
N PRO A 13 10.33 1.64 -2.17
CA PRO A 13 10.53 0.24 -2.57
C PRO A 13 10.03 -0.77 -1.53
N ILE A 14 10.13 -0.45 -0.24
CA ILE A 14 9.64 -1.32 0.84
C ILE A 14 8.11 -1.39 0.80
N VAL A 15 7.43 -0.25 0.68
CA VAL A 15 5.96 -0.19 0.55
C VAL A 15 5.49 -0.97 -0.69
N PHE A 16 6.20 -0.83 -1.80
CA PHE A 16 5.91 -1.58 -3.02
C PHE A 16 6.08 -3.10 -2.82
N ALA A 17 7.16 -3.54 -2.20
CA ALA A 17 7.37 -4.96 -1.88
C ALA A 17 6.23 -5.52 -1.01
N PHE A 18 5.79 -4.78 0.01
CA PHE A 18 4.66 -5.16 0.85
C PHE A 18 3.32 -5.17 0.09
N ALA A 19 3.13 -4.26 -0.87
CA ALA A 19 1.96 -4.24 -1.74
C ALA A 19 1.88 -5.52 -2.61
N VAL A 20 3.00 -5.89 -3.24
CA VAL A 20 3.13 -7.12 -4.03
C VAL A 20 2.89 -8.36 -3.16
N LEU A 21 3.52 -8.40 -1.99
CA LEU A 21 3.42 -9.52 -1.07
C LEU A 21 1.98 -9.72 -0.57
N ARG A 22 1.24 -8.63 -0.36
CA ARG A 22 -0.19 -8.65 -0.05
C ARG A 22 -1.03 -9.25 -1.19
N VAL A 23 -0.73 -8.92 -2.45
CA VAL A 23 -1.39 -9.55 -3.61
C VAL A 23 -1.12 -11.04 -3.65
N ILE A 24 0.14 -11.45 -3.46
CA ILE A 24 0.54 -12.87 -3.45
C ILE A 24 -0.21 -13.63 -2.35
N TRP A 25 -0.27 -13.09 -1.13
CA TRP A 25 -0.95 -13.75 -0.02
C TRP A 25 -2.46 -13.83 -0.19
N THR A 26 -3.10 -12.75 -0.64
CA THR A 26 -4.54 -12.78 -0.92
C THR A 26 -4.87 -13.73 -2.05
N GLY A 27 -4.02 -13.83 -3.07
CA GLY A 27 -4.12 -14.82 -4.14
C GLY A 27 -3.92 -16.25 -3.63
N TYR A 28 -2.90 -16.51 -2.81
CA TYR A 28 -2.67 -17.81 -2.19
C TYR A 28 -3.85 -18.26 -1.33
N ARG A 29 -4.41 -17.36 -0.50
CA ARG A 29 -5.61 -17.64 0.30
C ARG A 29 -6.81 -17.95 -0.60
N MET A 30 -6.98 -17.21 -1.70
CA MET A 30 -8.06 -17.45 -2.66
C MET A 30 -7.95 -18.84 -3.33
N LEU A 31 -6.73 -19.29 -3.64
CA LEU A 31 -6.51 -20.59 -4.29
C LEU A 31 -6.59 -21.77 -3.32
N THR A 32 -6.05 -21.62 -2.10
CA THR A 32 -5.90 -22.74 -1.16
C THR A 32 -6.95 -22.76 -0.05
N GLY A 33 -7.70 -21.67 0.12
CA GLY A 33 -8.60 -21.47 1.26
C GLY A 33 -7.90 -21.33 2.61
N ARG A 34 -6.55 -21.33 2.64
CA ARG A 34 -5.76 -21.29 3.87
C ARG A 34 -5.18 -19.91 4.10
N ASP A 35 -5.27 -19.43 5.33
CA ASP A 35 -4.53 -18.26 5.78
C ASP A 35 -3.12 -18.66 6.24
N LEU A 36 -2.16 -17.75 6.04
CA LEU A 36 -0.82 -17.92 6.58
C LEU A 36 -0.76 -17.52 8.06
N PRO A 37 0.09 -18.17 8.86
CA PRO A 37 0.15 -17.96 10.31
C PRO A 37 0.48 -16.52 10.73
N ALA A 38 1.14 -15.74 9.87
CA ALA A 38 1.51 -14.34 10.12
C ALA A 38 0.65 -13.31 9.35
N SER A 39 -0.46 -13.74 8.73
CA SER A 39 -1.30 -12.89 7.87
C SER A 39 -1.82 -11.61 8.56
N ARG A 40 -2.22 -11.70 9.84
CA ARG A 40 -2.71 -10.55 10.61
C ARG A 40 -1.62 -9.52 10.90
N MET A 41 -0.45 -9.99 11.35
CA MET A 41 0.69 -9.12 11.66
C MET A 41 1.22 -8.42 10.41
N LEU A 42 1.43 -9.17 9.33
CA LEU A 42 1.92 -8.64 8.06
C LEU A 42 0.88 -7.73 7.40
N GLY A 43 -0.41 -8.04 7.55
CA GLY A 43 -1.51 -7.15 7.16
C GLY A 43 -1.44 -5.80 7.88
N GLY A 44 -1.31 -5.80 9.21
CA GLY A 44 -1.17 -4.57 10.00
C GLY A 44 0.07 -3.75 9.63
N LEU A 45 1.23 -4.41 9.46
CA LEU A 45 2.46 -3.75 9.01
C LEU A 45 2.31 -3.13 7.61
N SER A 46 1.70 -3.86 6.66
CA SER A 46 1.48 -3.34 5.31
C SER A 46 0.61 -2.07 5.32
N ILE A 47 -0.45 -2.05 6.13
CA ILE A 47 -1.33 -0.89 6.26
C ILE A 47 -0.56 0.29 6.87
N GLY A 48 0.15 0.05 7.97
CA GLY A 48 0.95 1.11 8.62
C GLY A 48 1.99 1.71 7.67
N LEU A 49 2.61 0.90 6.81
CA LEU A 49 3.54 1.38 5.78
C LEU A 49 2.84 2.24 4.72
N PHE A 50 1.66 1.84 4.25
CA PHE A 50 0.88 2.65 3.30
C PHE A 50 0.44 3.99 3.91
N ASP A 51 -0.06 3.97 5.15
CA ASP A 51 -0.48 5.17 5.87
C ASP A 51 0.69 6.12 6.11
N LEU A 52 1.84 5.59 6.56
CA LEU A 52 3.07 6.36 6.74
C LEU A 52 3.51 7.01 5.43
N GLN A 53 3.41 6.29 4.31
CA GLN A 53 3.87 6.80 3.03
C GLN A 53 2.94 7.84 2.41
N ALA A 54 1.63 7.69 2.59
CA ALA A 54 0.68 8.73 2.25
C ALA A 54 0.94 10.00 3.08
N LEU A 55 1.18 9.86 4.39
CA LEU A 55 1.47 10.98 5.28
C LEU A 55 2.78 11.70 4.90
N LEU A 56 3.87 10.95 4.68
CA LEU A 56 5.15 11.53 4.24
C LEU A 56 5.04 12.23 2.89
N GLY A 57 4.26 11.67 1.95
CA GLY A 57 3.97 12.33 0.67
C GLY A 57 3.24 13.67 0.83
N ILE A 58 2.26 13.74 1.73
CA ILE A 58 1.53 14.99 2.04
C ILE A 58 2.46 16.00 2.71
N VAL A 59 3.26 15.58 3.68
CA VAL A 59 4.24 16.45 4.37
C VAL A 59 5.27 16.99 3.39
N LEU A 60 5.78 16.18 2.46
CA LEU A 60 6.71 16.63 1.43
C LEU A 60 6.08 17.62 0.46
N LEU A 61 4.85 17.37 0.01
CA LEU A 61 4.12 18.32 -0.83
C LEU A 61 3.94 19.67 -0.12
N ALA A 62 3.63 19.65 1.18
CA ALA A 62 3.41 20.86 1.98
C ALA A 62 4.72 21.63 2.29
N THR A 63 5.85 20.93 2.43
CA THR A 63 7.13 21.53 2.87
C THR A 63 8.05 21.91 1.71
N VAL A 64 8.07 21.11 0.64
CA VAL A 64 8.97 21.30 -0.51
C VAL A 64 8.22 21.77 -1.76
N GLY A 65 6.88 21.64 -1.76
CA GLY A 65 6.02 22.13 -2.84
C GLY A 65 5.94 21.20 -4.05
N VAL A 66 5.18 21.64 -5.05
CA VAL A 66 4.92 20.89 -6.30
C VAL A 66 6.12 20.77 -7.24
N GLY A 67 7.19 21.54 -7.00
CA GLY A 67 8.41 21.51 -7.81
C GLY A 67 9.23 20.23 -7.64
N THR A 68 9.08 19.53 -6.51
CA THR A 68 9.79 18.28 -6.20
C THR A 68 8.86 17.07 -6.10
N VAL A 69 7.62 17.27 -5.67
CA VAL A 69 6.63 16.19 -5.54
C VAL A 69 5.37 16.59 -6.29
N THR A 70 5.04 15.85 -7.34
CA THR A 70 3.79 16.03 -8.09
C THR A 70 2.61 15.76 -7.16
N TRP A 71 1.57 16.60 -7.22
CA TRP A 71 0.33 16.45 -6.45
C TRP A 71 -0.37 15.09 -6.68
N ARG A 72 -0.10 14.42 -7.82
CA ARG A 72 -0.64 13.09 -8.12
C ARG A 72 -0.07 12.03 -7.20
N HIS A 73 1.18 12.16 -6.74
CA HIS A 73 1.84 11.18 -5.91
C HIS A 73 1.13 10.95 -4.55
N PRO A 74 0.91 11.98 -3.70
CA PRO A 74 0.22 11.78 -2.42
C PRO A 74 -1.24 11.33 -2.59
N LEU A 75 -1.93 11.73 -3.66
CA LEU A 75 -3.29 11.25 -3.93
C LEU A 75 -3.32 9.75 -4.26
N LEU A 76 -2.39 9.27 -5.08
CA LEU A 76 -2.29 7.85 -5.40
C LEU A 76 -1.93 7.02 -4.15
N MET A 77 -1.03 7.53 -3.31
CA MET A 77 -0.71 6.90 -2.02
C MET A 77 -1.92 6.83 -1.09
N LEU A 78 -2.69 7.92 -0.97
CA LEU A 78 -3.89 7.95 -0.14
C LEU A 78 -4.96 6.97 -0.66
N ALA A 79 -5.19 6.95 -1.97
CA ALA A 79 -6.10 5.99 -2.59
C ALA A 79 -5.65 4.54 -2.34
N ALA A 80 -4.36 4.26 -2.46
CA ALA A 80 -3.79 2.95 -2.17
C ALA A 80 -3.98 2.55 -0.69
N ALA A 81 -3.78 3.49 0.24
CA ALA A 81 -4.01 3.27 1.67
C ALA A 81 -5.49 2.96 1.98
N VAL A 82 -6.42 3.73 1.41
CA VAL A 82 -7.87 3.49 1.57
C VAL A 82 -8.25 2.09 1.06
N LEU A 83 -7.77 1.69 -0.12
CA LEU A 83 -8.05 0.35 -0.67
C LEU A 83 -7.40 -0.77 0.16
N ALA A 84 -6.22 -0.52 0.74
CA ALA A 84 -5.59 -1.42 1.70
C ALA A 84 -6.44 -1.58 2.97
N HIS A 85 -7.05 -0.52 3.50
CA HIS A 85 -7.99 -0.62 4.63
C HIS A 85 -9.27 -1.38 4.24
N MET A 86 -9.84 -1.09 3.06
CA MET A 86 -11.04 -1.75 2.56
C MET A 86 -10.85 -3.26 2.34
N SER A 87 -9.69 -3.70 1.86
CA SER A 87 -9.40 -5.12 1.66
C SER A 87 -9.28 -5.90 2.97
N VAL A 88 -8.80 -5.27 4.05
CA VAL A 88 -8.83 -5.91 5.38
C VAL A 88 -10.24 -5.92 5.95
N ALA A 89 -11.01 -4.85 5.80
CA ALA A 89 -12.40 -4.80 6.23
C ALA A 89 -13.27 -5.87 5.55
N THR A 90 -13.08 -6.08 4.24
CA THR A 90 -13.76 -7.13 3.48
C THR A 90 -13.21 -8.53 3.80
N GLY A 91 -11.89 -8.67 3.99
CA GLY A 91 -11.25 -9.94 4.37
C GLY A 91 -11.65 -10.47 5.76
N ARG A 92 -12.08 -9.58 6.68
CA ARG A 92 -12.65 -9.92 7.99
C ARG A 92 -14.10 -10.40 7.92
N ARG A 93 -14.84 -10.05 6.85
CA ARG A 93 -16.28 -10.28 6.72
C ARG A 93 -16.65 -11.52 5.90
N ALA A 94 -15.70 -12.19 5.25
CA ALA A 94 -16.05 -13.14 4.20
C ALA A 94 -15.88 -14.61 4.60
N GLU A 95 -16.97 -15.14 5.16
CA GLU A 95 -17.58 -16.36 4.60
C GLU A 95 -17.79 -16.12 3.08
N GLY A 96 -17.02 -16.80 2.22
CA GLY A 96 -17.40 -17.06 0.82
C GLY A 96 -16.96 -16.12 -0.32
N ARG A 97 -16.30 -14.97 -0.13
CA ARG A 97 -15.87 -14.10 -1.27
C ARG A 97 -14.42 -13.61 -1.20
N ALA A 98 -13.48 -14.52 -1.45
CA ALA A 98 -12.04 -14.22 -1.50
C ALA A 98 -11.60 -13.33 -2.69
N ALA A 99 -12.44 -13.17 -3.73
CA ALA A 99 -12.10 -12.38 -4.91
C ALA A 99 -12.03 -10.86 -4.64
N ALA A 100 -12.91 -10.32 -3.79
CA ALA A 100 -12.93 -8.90 -3.47
C ALA A 100 -11.64 -8.38 -2.79
N PRO A 101 -11.11 -9.01 -1.72
CA PRO A 101 -9.86 -8.56 -1.10
C PRO A 101 -8.65 -8.69 -2.04
N PHE A 102 -8.65 -9.67 -2.95
CA PHE A 102 -7.61 -9.83 -3.97
C PHE A 102 -7.61 -8.66 -4.97
N VAL A 103 -8.77 -8.33 -5.55
CA VAL A 103 -8.89 -7.21 -6.51
C VAL A 103 -8.47 -5.90 -5.87
N LEU A 104 -8.90 -5.65 -4.62
CA LEU A 104 -8.52 -4.46 -3.88
C LEU A 104 -7.01 -4.40 -3.59
N ALA A 105 -6.38 -5.52 -3.24
CA ALA A 105 -4.93 -5.60 -3.06
C ALA A 105 -4.18 -5.34 -4.38
N LEU A 106 -4.68 -5.87 -5.51
CA LEU A 106 -4.10 -5.67 -6.83
C LEU A 106 -4.15 -4.20 -7.25
N ILE A 107 -5.31 -3.55 -7.11
CA ILE A 107 -5.45 -2.12 -7.42
C ILE A 107 -4.51 -1.31 -6.53
N SER A 108 -4.43 -1.63 -5.23
CA SER A 108 -3.51 -0.95 -4.30
C SER A 108 -2.05 -1.07 -4.77
N ALA A 109 -1.61 -2.25 -5.21
CA ALA A 109 -0.26 -2.46 -5.71
C ALA A 109 0.01 -1.68 -7.01
N VAL A 110 -0.96 -1.63 -7.94
CA VAL A 110 -0.86 -0.84 -9.16
C VAL A 110 -0.74 0.65 -8.85
N LEU A 111 -1.54 1.17 -7.92
CA LEU A 111 -1.46 2.58 -7.51
C LEU A 111 -0.10 2.91 -6.89
N VAL A 112 0.45 2.01 -6.06
CA VAL A 112 1.80 2.18 -5.51
C VAL A 112 2.85 2.16 -6.62
N ALA A 113 2.77 1.22 -7.56
CA ALA A 113 3.69 1.15 -8.70
C ALA A 113 3.67 2.43 -9.55
N VAL A 114 2.49 2.96 -9.86
CA VAL A 114 2.34 4.18 -10.65
C VAL A 114 2.82 5.42 -9.89
N ALA A 115 2.65 5.43 -8.57
CA ALA A 115 3.13 6.53 -7.74
C ALA A 115 4.66 6.60 -7.63
N TYR A 116 5.35 5.48 -7.86
CA TYR A 116 6.81 5.39 -7.95
C TYR A 116 7.22 5.14 -9.40
N PRO A 117 7.38 6.18 -10.24
CA PRO A 117 8.01 5.97 -11.53
C PRO A 117 9.38 5.32 -11.28
N ALA A 118 9.61 4.16 -11.92
CA ALA A 118 10.93 3.55 -11.92
C ALA A 118 11.95 4.60 -12.42
N PRO A 119 13.16 4.65 -11.80
CA PRO A 119 14.18 5.63 -12.15
C PRO A 119 14.55 5.59 -13.65
#